data_AF-A0A836QLT8-F1
#
_entry.id   AF-A0A836QLT8-F1
#
_cell.length_a   1.000
_cell.length_b   1.000
_cell.length_c   1.000
_cell.angle_alpha   90.00
_cell.angle_beta   90.00
_cell.angle_gamma   90.00
#
_symmetry.space_group_name_H-M   'P 1'
#
loop_
_entity.id
_entity.type
_entity.pdbx_description
1 polymer ?
#
loop_
_entity_poly.entity_id
_entity_poly.type
_entity_poly.pdbx_seq_one_letter_code
_entity_poly.pdbx_strand_id
1 'polypeptide(L)'
;FFGESMFSTVRDSSKVALVHLVERLRYGGFRLLDTQFLTDHLRRFGAIEIDRDEYLQMLAVALSEKADFYSCDTVEGNGSIVTSGGPVEPLGE
;
A
#
# COMPACT_ATOMS: atom_id res chain seq x y z
N PHE A 1 -3.66 -2.30 2.21
CA PHE A 1 -3.37 -0.87 2.07
C PHE A 1 -4.52 -0.22 1.33
N PHE A 2 -5.00 0.93 1.81
CA PHE A 2 -6.10 1.67 1.20
C PHE A 2 -5.53 2.90 0.49
N GLY A 3 -5.66 2.98 -0.83
CA GLY A 3 -5.24 4.13 -1.62
C GLY A 3 -6.38 5.14 -1.72
N GLU A 4 -6.26 6.27 -1.01
CA GLU A 4 -7.28 7.33 -1.03
C GLU A 4 -7.23 8.16 -2.33
N SER A 5 -6.04 8.60 -2.74
CA SER A 5 -5.88 9.43 -3.94
C SER A 5 -4.43 9.44 -4.43
N MET A 6 -4.25 9.74 -5.73
CA MET A 6 -2.95 9.92 -6.35
C MET A 6 -3.01 11.08 -7.34
N PHE A 7 -2.10 12.05 -7.19
CA PHE A 7 -1.97 13.20 -8.10
C PHE A 7 -0.57 13.23 -8.71
N SER A 8 -0.46 13.77 -9.93
CA SER A 8 0.81 13.93 -10.64
C SER A 8 0.88 15.27 -11.33
N THR A 9 1.94 16.04 -11.08
CA THR A 9 2.21 17.32 -11.75
C THR A 9 3.03 17.16 -13.04
N VAL A 10 3.66 15.99 -13.22
CA VAL A 10 4.48 15.62 -14.37
C VAL A 10 3.86 14.41 -15.05
N ARG A 11 3.91 14.36 -16.40
CA ARG A 11 3.38 13.24 -17.16
C ARG A 11 4.05 11.93 -16.70
N ASP A 12 3.24 10.89 -16.53
CA ASP A 12 3.64 9.52 -16.15
C ASP A 12 4.23 9.32 -14.74
N SER A 13 4.40 10.35 -13.92
CA SER A 13 4.98 10.18 -12.58
C SER A 13 4.08 9.36 -11.64
N SER A 14 2.75 9.44 -11.82
CA SER A 14 1.78 8.61 -11.11
C SER A 14 1.96 7.11 -11.37
N LYS A 15 2.41 6.73 -12.56
CA LYS A 15 2.64 5.32 -12.91
C LYS A 15 3.85 4.76 -12.17
N VAL A 16 4.94 5.53 -12.16
CA VAL A 16 6.17 5.19 -11.44
C VAL A 16 5.87 5.07 -9.95
N ALA A 17 5.13 6.03 -9.38
CA ALA A 17 4.69 5.97 -7.99
C ALA A 17 3.86 4.71 -7.69
N LEU A 18 2.91 4.35 -8.55
CA LEU A 18 2.07 3.16 -8.38
C LEU A 18 2.90 1.86 -8.44
N VAL A 19 3.84 1.74 -9.37
CA VAL A 19 4.72 0.56 -9.47
C VAL A 19 5.57 0.41 -8.20
N HIS A 20 6.21 1.48 -7.75
CA HIS A 20 6.99 1.45 -6.51
C HIS A 20 6.14 1.16 -5.27
N LEU A 21 4.91 1.70 -5.21
CA LEU A 21 3.98 1.38 -4.14
C LEU A 21 3.66 -0.12 -4.12
N VAL A 22 3.31 -0.71 -5.26
CA VAL A 22 2.99 -2.14 -5.36
C VAL A 22 4.19 -3.01 -4.96
N GLU A 23 5.40 -2.67 -5.40
CA GLU A 23 6.61 -3.39 -5.00
C GLU A 23 6.86 -3.31 -3.49
N ARG A 24 6.73 -2.12 -2.90
CA ARG A 24 6.89 -1.92 -1.46
C ARG A 24 5.84 -2.69 -0.66
N LEU A 25 4.58 -2.69 -1.11
CA LEU A 25 3.51 -3.45 -0.47
C LEU A 25 3.78 -4.97 -0.53
N ARG A 26 4.28 -5.47 -1.66
CA ARG A 26 4.66 -6.89 -1.78
C ARG A 26 5.81 -7.25 -0.84
N TYR A 27 6.85 -6.42 -0.78
CA TYR A 27 7.97 -6.64 0.12
C TYR A 27 7.53 -6.62 1.59
N GLY A 28 6.64 -5.69 1.94
CA GLY A 28 6.08 -5.56 3.28
C GLY A 28 5.03 -6.61 3.67
N GLY A 29 4.76 -7.61 2.83
CA GLY A 29 3.80 -8.67 3.14
C GLY A 29 2.32 -8.27 3.02
N PHE A 30 2.01 -7.14 2.36
CA PHE A 30 0.62 -6.75 2.12
C PHE A 30 -0.04 -7.65 1.07
N ARG A 31 -1.28 -8.04 1.34
CA ARG A 31 -2.10 -8.88 0.43
C ARG A 31 -3.06 -8.10 -0.44
N LEU A 32 -3.48 -6.92 0.01
CA LEU A 32 -4.47 -6.09 -0.68
C LEU A 32 -3.98 -4.66 -0.88
N LEU A 33 -4.17 -4.16 -2.10
CA LEU A 33 -4.17 -2.75 -2.45
C LEU A 33 -5.57 -2.40 -2.95
N ASP A 34 -6.31 -1.66 -2.13
CA ASP A 34 -7.64 -1.19 -2.47
C ASP A 34 -7.56 0.20 -3.08
N THR A 35 -8.15 0.39 -4.26
CA THR A 35 -8.18 1.68 -4.97
C THR A 35 -9.54 2.39 -4.89
N GLN A 36 -10.48 1.86 -4.10
CA GLN A 36 -11.87 2.31 -3.89
C GLN A 36 -12.75 2.34 -5.15
N PHE A 37 -12.29 3.02 -6.21
CA PHE A 37 -12.93 3.09 -7.51
C PHE A 37 -11.97 2.66 -8.60
N LEU A 38 -12.44 1.75 -9.45
CA LEU A 38 -11.67 1.34 -10.62
C LEU A 38 -11.81 2.39 -11.71
N THR A 39 -10.68 2.92 -12.18
CA THR A 39 -10.61 3.81 -13.34
C THR A 39 -9.97 3.08 -14.52
N ASP A 40 -10.24 3.52 -15.75
CA ASP A 40 -9.58 2.97 -16.94
C ASP A 40 -8.05 3.06 -16.88
N HIS A 41 -7.53 4.05 -16.17
CA HIS A 41 -6.10 4.18 -15.91
C HIS A 41 -5.59 3.02 -15.07
N LEU A 42 -6.27 2.68 -13.97
CA LEU A 42 -5.90 1.60 -13.05
C LEU A 42 -6.08 0.21 -13.67
N ARG A 43 -7.12 0.01 -14.51
CA ARG A 43 -7.32 -1.25 -15.27
C ARG A 43 -6.09 -1.62 -16.10
N ARG A 44 -5.41 -0.62 -16.69
CA ARG A 44 -4.19 -0.85 -17.48
C ARG A 44 -3.00 -1.33 -16.64
N PHE A 45 -3.04 -1.12 -15.32
CA PHE A 45 -2.04 -1.63 -14.37
C PHE A 45 -2.43 -2.97 -13.74
N GLY A 46 -3.51 -3.60 -14.22
CA GLY A 46 -3.97 -4.90 -13.73
C GLY A 46 -4.91 -4.81 -12.52
N ALA A 47 -5.42 -3.63 -12.18
CA ALA A 47 -6.50 -3.52 -11.21
C ALA A 47 -7.78 -4.16 -11.77
N ILE A 48 -8.42 -4.97 -10.95
CA ILE A 48 -9.65 -5.69 -11.26
C ILE A 48 -10.77 -5.25 -10.31
N GLU A 49 -12.00 -5.29 -10.80
CA GLU A 49 -13.18 -5.26 -9.94
C GLU A 49 -13.44 -6.68 -9.44
N ILE A 50 -13.79 -6.80 -8.18
CA ILE A 50 -14.20 -8.05 -7.54
C ILE A 50 -15.52 -7.82 -6.81
N ASP A 51 -16.27 -8.90 -6.58
CA ASP A 51 -17.51 -8.81 -5.84
C ASP A 51 -17.25 -8.40 -4.39
N ARG A 52 -18.21 -7.69 -3.78
CA ARG A 52 -18.09 -7.18 -2.41
C ARG A 52 -17.81 -8.30 -1.40
N ASP A 53 -18.47 -9.44 -1.56
CA ASP A 53 -18.32 -10.56 -0.62
C ASP A 53 -16.95 -11.23 -0.76
N GLU A 54 -16.42 -11.32 -1.99
CA GLU A 54 -15.06 -11.77 -2.26
C GLU A 54 -14.04 -10.81 -1.63
N TYR A 55 -14.23 -9.51 -1.83
CA TYR A 55 -13.39 -8.47 -1.22
C TYR A 55 -13.37 -8.59 0.31
N LEU A 56 -14.53 -8.77 0.96
CA LEU A 56 -14.60 -8.88 2.42
C LEU A 56 -13.89 -10.13 2.95
N GLN A 57 -13.94 -11.24 2.22
CA GLN A 57 -13.19 -12.45 2.57
C GLN A 57 -11.68 -12.21 2.47
N MET A 58 -11.23 -11.61 1.37
CA MET A 58 -9.83 -11.25 1.19
C MET A 58 -9.37 -10.25 2.26
N LEU A 59 -10.22 -9.28 2.62
CA LEU A 59 -9.93 -8.28 3.63
C LEU A 59 -9.77 -8.91 5.01
N ALA A 60 -10.66 -9.84 5.39
CA ALA A 60 -10.55 -10.56 6.66
C ALA A 60 -9.22 -11.33 6.76
N VAL A 61 -8.79 -11.98 5.68
CA VAL A 61 -7.48 -12.64 5.61
C VAL A 61 -6.35 -11.62 5.74
N ALA A 62 -6.41 -10.53 4.97
CA ALA A 62 -5.37 -9.50 4.97
C ALA A 62 -5.21 -8.81 6.34
N LEU A 63 -6.30 -8.64 7.10
CA LEU A 63 -6.27 -8.07 8.45
C LEU A 63 -5.70 -9.04 9.50
N SER A 64 -5.70 -10.34 9.22
CA SER A 64 -5.12 -11.35 10.12
C SER A 64 -3.60 -11.52 9.97
N GLU A 65 -3.03 -11.05 8.87
CA GLU A 65 -1.59 -11.12 8.59
C GLU A 65 -0.87 -9.85 9.07
N LYS A 66 0.37 -10.01 9.55
CA LYS A 66 1.23 -8.86 9.84
C LYS A 66 1.87 -8.37 8.54
N ALA A 67 1.78 -7.07 8.30
CA ALA A 67 2.45 -6.39 7.20
C ALA A 67 3.23 -5.17 7.72
N ASP A 68 4.35 -4.86 7.09
CA ASP A 68 5.21 -3.73 7.45
C ASP A 68 5.64 -2.95 6.21
N PHE A 69 5.14 -1.72 6.10
CA PHE A 69 5.41 -0.82 4.99
C PHE A 69 6.86 -0.32 4.93
N TYR A 70 7.55 -0.27 6.07
CA TYR A 70 8.91 0.28 6.22
C TYR A 70 9.99 -0.80 6.18
N SER A 71 9.60 -2.06 6.05
CA SER A 71 10.53 -3.20 6.00
C SER A 71 11.67 -3.05 4.97
N CYS A 72 11.42 -2.35 3.84
CA CYS A 72 12.42 -2.10 2.80
C CYS A 72 13.35 -0.90 3.06
N ASP A 73 13.10 -0.11 4.11
CA ASP A 73 13.91 1.06 4.47
C ASP A 73 15.11 0.70 5.37
N THR A 74 15.25 -0.58 5.73
CA THR A 74 16.34 -1.06 6.57
C THR A 74 17.63 -1.14 5.76
N VAL A 75 18.31 0.00 5.64
CA VAL A 75 19.69 0.05 5.17
C VAL A 75 20.58 -0.42 6.33
N GLU A 76 21.08 -1.65 6.29
CA GLU A 76 22.21 -2.07 7.13
C GLU A 76 23.47 -1.33 6.66
N GLY A 77 23.62 -0.08 7.09
CA GLY A 77 24.80 0.74 6.88
C GLY A 77 24.99 1.64 8.09
N ASN A 78 26.12 1.48 8.79
CA ASN A 78 26.53 2.19 10.01
C ASN A 78 26.23 3.71 10.02
N GLY A 79 25.00 4.08 10.33
CA GLY A 79 24.52 5.44 10.44
C GLY A 79 23.06 5.40 10.84
N SER A 80 22.81 5.42 12.14
CA SER A 80 21.53 5.24 12.81
C SER A 80 20.31 5.80 12.06
N ILE A 81 19.50 4.92 11.49
CA ILE A 81 18.08 5.19 11.25
C ILE A 81 17.31 4.41 12.32
N VAL A 82 16.87 5.12 13.34
CA VAL A 82 15.92 4.60 14.34
C VAL A 82 14.55 4.57 13.68
N THR A 83 14.15 3.43 13.12
CA THR A 83 12.74 3.19 12.79
C THR A 83 12.04 2.65 14.03
N SER A 84 11.71 3.53 14.98
CA SER A 84 10.72 3.19 16.01
C SER A 84 9.33 3.28 15.38
N GLY A 85 8.95 2.26 14.62
CA GLY A 85 7.57 1.96 14.26
C GLY A 85 6.80 1.51 15.51
N GLY A 86 6.58 2.42 16.45
CA GLY A 86 5.61 2.22 17.53
C GLY A 86 4.18 2.42 17.00
N PRO A 87 3.18 1.78 17.62
CA PRO A 87 1.78 1.98 17.25
C PRO A 87 1.42 3.47 17.34
N VAL A 88 0.73 3.98 16.32
CA VAL A 88 0.21 5.35 16.29
C VAL A 88 -0.92 5.42 17.32
N GLU A 89 -0.63 5.96 18.50
CA GLU A 89 -1.65 6.32 19.50
C GLU A 89 -2.58 7.39 18.90
N PRO A 90 -3.91 7.25 19.01
CA PRO A 90 -4.85 8.22 18.47
C PRO A 90 -4.76 9.54 19.25
N LEU A 91 -4.72 10.67 18.51
CA LEU A 91 -4.83 12.01 19.09
C LEU A 91 -6.19 12.12 19.81
N GLY A 92 -6.14 12.34 21.12
CA GLY A 92 -7.29 12.74 21.93
C GLY A 92 -7.84 14.09 21.50
N GLU A 93 -9.14 14.25 21.76
CA GLU A 93 -10.00 15.41 21.45
C GLU A 93 -9.48 16.76 21.96
#